data_AF-A0A1M3HHU5-F1
#
_entry.id   AF-A0A1M3HHU5-F1
#
_cell.length_a   1.000
_cell.length_b   1.000
_cell.length_c   1.000
_cell.angle_alpha   90.00
_cell.angle_beta   90.00
_cell.angle_gamma   90.00
#
_symmetry.space_group_name_H-M   'P 1'
#
loop_
_entity.id
_entity.type
_entity.pdbx_description
1 polymer ?
#
loop_
_entity_poly.entity_id
_entity_poly.type
_entity_poly.pdbx_seq_one_letter_code
_entity_poly.pdbx_strand_id
1 'polypeptide(L)'
;MNQQDRINSVSNDWEADPWDASDEVADAQLSGFKLRANKPLEWIPIRTSGQSIFGIDVSKLTSADVKFYTTHDGEEMLLMQLTWHGWPDPPEWRLASRPHGSKKSSWSSWGYFSELPRAWTMPEASKS
;
A
#
# COMPACT_ATOMS: atom_id res chain seq x y z
N MET A 1 2.10 -21.21 -9.07
CA MET A 1 0.80 -21.10 -8.37
C MET A 1 -0.13 -20.40 -9.36
N ASN A 2 -1.30 -20.95 -9.67
CA ASN A 2 -2.15 -20.34 -10.72
C ASN A 2 -2.99 -19.19 -10.12
N GLN A 3 -3.52 -18.30 -10.97
CA GLN A 3 -4.32 -17.15 -10.54
C GLN A 3 -5.54 -17.55 -9.68
N GLN A 4 -6.20 -18.68 -10.00
CA GLN A 4 -7.29 -19.22 -9.19
C GLN A 4 -6.85 -19.70 -7.80
N ASP A 5 -5.63 -20.23 -7.65
CA ASP A 5 -5.10 -20.68 -6.36
C ASP A 5 -4.74 -19.49 -5.46
N ARG A 6 -4.36 -18.34 -6.05
CA ARG A 6 -4.15 -17.08 -5.32
C ARG A 6 -5.48 -16.51 -4.82
N ILE A 7 -6.54 -16.59 -5.63
CA ILE A 7 -7.90 -16.17 -5.24
C ILE A 7 -8.49 -17.12 -4.17
N ASN A 8 -8.13 -18.41 -4.17
CA ASN A 8 -8.70 -19.41 -3.26
C ASN A 8 -7.87 -19.73 -2.01
N SER A 9 -6.75 -19.03 -1.76
CA SER A 9 -5.97 -19.21 -0.52
C SER A 9 -6.62 -18.47 0.66
N VAL A 10 -7.80 -18.96 1.06
CA VAL A 10 -8.48 -18.83 2.37
C VAL A 10 -9.01 -17.45 2.79
N SER A 11 -8.67 -16.36 2.10
CA SER A 11 -9.37 -15.06 2.24
C SER A 11 -9.14 -14.22 0.99
N ASN A 12 -10.16 -13.65 0.34
CA ASN A 12 -10.06 -12.75 -0.82
C ASN A 12 -9.36 -11.40 -0.49
N ASP A 13 -8.21 -11.43 0.17
CA ASP A 13 -7.66 -10.28 0.90
C ASP A 13 -6.53 -9.57 0.15
N TRP A 14 -6.08 -10.08 -1.01
CA TRP A 14 -5.00 -9.48 -1.77
C TRP A 14 -5.13 -9.70 -3.29
N GLU A 15 -4.84 -8.67 -4.08
CA GLU A 15 -4.83 -8.68 -5.55
C GLU A 15 -3.60 -7.98 -6.14
N ALA A 16 -3.17 -8.41 -7.33
CA ALA A 16 -2.04 -7.78 -8.02
C ALA A 16 -2.42 -6.43 -8.65
N ASP A 17 -1.41 -5.60 -8.90
CA ASP A 17 -1.55 -4.29 -9.52
C ASP A 17 -0.67 -4.14 -10.78
N PRO A 18 -1.23 -4.07 -11.99
CA PRO A 18 -2.66 -4.17 -12.31
C PRO A 18 -3.20 -5.60 -12.14
N TRP A 19 -4.53 -5.74 -12.15
CA TRP A 19 -5.24 -7.02 -11.95
C TRP A 19 -4.89 -8.10 -12.99
N ASP A 20 -4.44 -7.69 -14.18
CA ASP A 20 -4.00 -8.54 -15.28
C ASP A 20 -2.47 -8.70 -15.36
N ALA A 21 -1.75 -8.35 -14.28
CA ALA A 21 -0.32 -8.56 -14.19
C ALA A 21 0.05 -10.03 -14.44
N SER A 22 1.20 -10.25 -15.09
CA SER A 22 1.72 -11.60 -15.31
C SER A 22 1.98 -12.31 -13.97
N ASP A 23 1.96 -13.65 -14.00
CA ASP A 23 2.19 -14.45 -12.78
C ASP A 23 3.50 -14.10 -12.07
N GLU A 24 4.56 -13.80 -12.82
CA GLU A 24 5.85 -13.39 -12.27
C GLU A 24 5.76 -12.06 -11.52
N VAL A 25 5.04 -11.08 -12.10
CA VAL A 25 4.83 -9.77 -11.45
C VAL A 25 3.94 -9.93 -10.22
N ALA A 26 2.85 -10.69 -10.34
CA ALA A 26 1.94 -10.94 -9.23
C ALA A 26 2.64 -11.65 -8.05
N ASP A 27 3.47 -12.66 -8.32
CA ASP A 27 4.23 -13.36 -7.27
C ASP A 27 5.27 -12.45 -6.60
N ALA A 28 5.95 -11.59 -7.38
CA ALA A 28 6.88 -10.60 -6.85
C ALA A 28 6.16 -9.57 -5.95
N GLN A 29 4.99 -9.10 -6.38
CA GLN A 29 4.18 -8.17 -5.58
C GLN A 29 3.68 -8.80 -4.29
N LEU A 30 3.14 -10.03 -4.36
CA LEU A 30 2.65 -10.76 -3.19
C LEU A 30 3.79 -11.03 -2.20
N SER A 31 4.96 -11.42 -2.70
CA SER A 31 6.14 -11.66 -1.86
C SER A 31 6.60 -10.36 -1.17
N GLY A 32 6.60 -9.25 -1.90
CA GLY A 32 6.91 -7.94 -1.34
C GLY A 32 5.87 -7.43 -0.35
N PHE A 33 4.59 -7.69 -0.59
CA PHE A 33 3.53 -7.40 0.36
C PHE A 33 3.72 -8.20 1.66
N LYS A 34 3.86 -9.53 1.56
CA LYS A 34 4.08 -10.42 2.71
C LYS A 34 5.29 -10.00 3.54
N LEU A 35 6.38 -9.60 2.91
CA LEU A 35 7.56 -9.09 3.60
C LEU A 35 7.22 -7.86 4.46
N ARG A 36 6.46 -6.90 3.92
CA ARG A 36 6.11 -5.63 4.60
C ARG A 36 4.97 -5.78 5.59
N ALA A 37 4.05 -6.71 5.35
CA ALA A 37 2.96 -7.06 6.25
C ALA A 37 3.46 -7.62 7.59
N ASN A 38 4.66 -8.21 7.61
CA ASN A 38 5.31 -8.73 8.83
C ASN A 38 6.20 -7.71 9.56
N LYS A 39 6.37 -6.49 9.00
CA LYS A 39 7.18 -5.44 9.63
C LYS A 39 6.33 -4.61 10.60
N PRO A 40 6.90 -4.14 11.73
CA PRO A 40 6.22 -3.25 12.65
C PRO A 40 6.19 -1.82 12.07
N LEU A 41 5.37 -1.60 11.04
CA LEU A 41 5.27 -0.32 10.36
C LEU A 41 4.39 0.64 11.16
N GLU A 42 4.96 1.79 11.55
CA GLU A 42 4.23 2.88 12.19
C GLU A 42 3.79 3.89 11.12
N TRP A 43 2.49 3.98 10.89
CA TRP A 43 1.93 4.84 9.84
C TRP A 43 1.65 6.25 10.35
N ILE A 44 1.97 7.23 9.53
CA ILE A 44 1.77 8.65 9.84
C ILE A 44 0.76 9.23 8.84
N PRO A 45 -0.30 9.94 9.28
CA PRO A 45 -1.25 10.56 8.37
C PRO A 45 -0.57 11.65 7.53
N ILE A 46 -0.84 11.68 6.22
CA ILE A 46 -0.29 12.76 5.38
C ILE A 46 -0.84 14.14 5.76
N ARG A 47 -2.05 14.19 6.34
CA ARG A 47 -2.73 15.43 6.76
C ARG A 47 -2.07 16.11 7.95
N THR A 48 -1.29 15.38 8.74
CA THR A 48 -0.56 15.92 9.89
C THR A 48 0.84 16.39 9.53
N SER A 49 1.28 16.12 8.28
CA SER A 49 2.59 16.51 7.77
C SER A 49 2.57 17.94 7.23
N GLY A 50 3.76 18.52 7.06
CA GLY A 50 3.93 19.83 6.40
C GLY A 50 3.54 19.81 4.92
N GLN A 51 4.06 20.75 4.13
CA GLN A 51 3.62 20.91 2.73
C GLN A 51 4.01 19.76 1.79
N SER A 52 5.02 18.95 2.13
CA SER A 52 5.50 17.84 1.29
C SER A 52 5.98 16.64 2.09
N ILE A 53 5.87 15.46 1.49
CA ILE A 53 6.35 14.17 2.02
C ILE A 53 7.16 13.49 0.93
N PHE A 54 8.38 13.04 1.27
CA PHE A 54 9.32 12.44 0.31
C PHE A 54 9.59 13.30 -0.95
N GLY A 55 9.47 14.63 -0.81
CA GLY A 55 9.60 15.58 -1.91
C GLY A 55 8.39 15.67 -2.85
N ILE A 56 7.23 15.13 -2.44
CA ILE A 56 5.97 15.20 -3.16
C ILE A 56 5.01 16.08 -2.35
N ASP A 57 4.36 17.04 -3.02
CA ASP A 57 3.37 17.92 -2.38
C ASP A 57 2.22 17.09 -1.79
N VAL A 58 1.77 17.45 -0.58
CA VAL A 58 0.65 16.76 0.10
C VAL A 58 -0.63 16.80 -0.73
N SER A 59 -0.86 17.87 -1.50
CA SER A 59 -1.99 17.96 -2.43
C SER A 59 -1.94 16.88 -3.52
N LYS A 60 -0.77 16.63 -4.10
CA LYS A 60 -0.55 15.58 -5.11
C LYS A 60 -0.73 14.18 -4.52
N LEU A 61 -0.24 13.96 -3.30
CA LEU A 61 -0.44 12.70 -2.58
C LEU A 61 -1.93 12.46 -2.29
N THR A 62 -2.64 13.50 -1.86
CA THR A 62 -4.09 13.45 -1.61
C THR A 62 -4.86 13.12 -2.88
N SER A 63 -4.50 13.72 -4.02
CA SER A 63 -5.11 13.40 -5.33
C SER A 63 -4.81 11.99 -5.84
N ALA A 64 -3.81 11.31 -5.26
CA ALA A 64 -3.46 9.92 -5.56
C ALA A 64 -3.95 8.94 -4.47
N ASP A 65 -4.94 9.36 -3.66
CA ASP A 65 -5.55 8.57 -2.59
C ASP A 65 -4.61 8.12 -1.46
N VAL A 66 -3.41 8.70 -1.39
CA VAL A 66 -2.48 8.44 -0.28
C VAL A 66 -3.09 8.98 1.01
N LYS A 67 -3.16 8.14 2.04
CA LYS A 67 -3.64 8.53 3.39
C LYS A 67 -2.52 8.56 4.41
N PHE A 68 -1.58 7.62 4.30
CA PHE A 68 -0.49 7.48 5.25
C PHE A 68 0.84 7.28 4.55
N TYR A 69 1.89 7.60 5.28
CA TYR A 69 3.26 7.32 4.87
C TYR A 69 4.04 6.76 6.06
N THR A 70 5.12 6.05 5.76
CA THR A 70 6.10 5.64 6.76
C THR A 70 7.48 5.49 6.14
N THR A 71 8.50 5.50 6.96
CA THR A 71 9.86 5.12 6.59
C THR A 71 10.32 4.02 7.52
N HIS A 72 10.75 2.89 6.97
CA HIS A 72 11.22 1.75 7.75
C HIS A 72 12.35 1.03 7.00
N ASP A 73 13.43 0.66 7.68
CA ASP A 73 14.61 0.00 7.08
C ASP A 73 15.18 0.68 5.82
N GLY A 74 15.17 2.02 5.76
CA GLY A 74 15.63 2.75 4.57
C GLY A 74 14.70 2.62 3.36
N GLU A 75 13.44 2.26 3.58
CA GLU A 75 12.39 2.22 2.58
C GLU A 75 11.31 3.26 2.91
N GLU A 76 10.96 4.07 1.91
CA GLU A 76 9.84 5.02 1.96
C GLU A 76 8.59 4.29 1.47
N MET A 77 7.49 4.37 2.22
CA MET A 77 6.25 3.69 1.89
C MET A 77 5.07 4.65 1.93
N LEU A 78 4.13 4.43 1.01
CA LEU A 78 2.86 5.12 0.92
C LEU A 78 1.74 4.09 1.01
N LEU A 79 0.77 4.39 1.85
CA LEU A 79 -0.45 3.63 2.00
C LEU A 79 -1.61 4.45 1.46
N MET A 80 -2.26 3.91 0.44
CA MET A 80 -3.40 4.52 -0.25
C MET A 80 -4.67 3.81 0.19
N GLN A 81 -5.74 4.58 0.39
CA GLN A 81 -7.07 4.08 0.68
C GLN A 81 -7.96 4.39 -0.51
N LEU A 82 -8.32 3.37 -1.28
CA LEU A 82 -9.14 3.50 -2.46
C LEU A 82 -10.56 3.89 -2.06
N THR A 83 -11.07 4.96 -2.67
CA THR A 83 -12.47 5.37 -2.55
C THR A 83 -13.23 4.93 -3.79
N TRP A 84 -13.45 3.63 -3.96
CA TRP A 84 -14.30 3.10 -5.04
C TRP A 84 -15.69 2.75 -4.50
N HIS A 85 -16.75 3.23 -5.17
CA HIS A 85 -18.16 2.90 -4.90
C HIS A 85 -18.77 1.92 -5.94
N GLY A 86 -18.31 0.66 -6.00
CA GLY A 86 -18.64 -0.26 -7.10
C GLY A 86 -18.58 -1.71 -6.65
N TRP A 87 -19.30 -2.57 -7.36
CA TRP A 87 -19.50 -3.98 -7.00
C TRP A 87 -18.74 -4.91 -7.94
N PRO A 88 -18.07 -5.98 -7.45
CA PRO A 88 -17.89 -6.37 -6.05
C PRO A 88 -17.01 -5.38 -5.27
N ASP A 89 -17.11 -5.37 -3.93
CA ASP A 89 -16.33 -4.46 -3.08
C ASP A 89 -14.83 -4.69 -3.31
N PRO A 90 -14.12 -3.72 -3.92
CA PRO A 90 -12.71 -3.88 -4.23
C PRO A 90 -11.87 -3.76 -2.96
N PRO A 91 -10.63 -4.26 -2.97
CA PRO A 91 -9.75 -4.14 -1.83
C PRO A 91 -9.53 -2.66 -1.47
N GLU A 92 -9.64 -2.33 -0.18
CA GLU A 92 -9.67 -0.94 0.30
C GLU A 92 -8.29 -0.27 0.22
N TRP A 93 -7.22 -1.05 0.32
CA TRP A 93 -5.87 -0.53 0.51
C TRP A 93 -4.95 -0.87 -0.66
N ARG A 94 -4.00 0.03 -0.94
CA ARG A 94 -2.87 -0.23 -1.84
C ARG A 94 -1.58 0.20 -1.16
N LEU A 95 -0.55 -0.61 -1.31
CA LEU A 95 0.77 -0.33 -0.75
C LEU A 95 1.77 -0.06 -1.87
N ALA A 96 2.52 1.03 -1.74
CA ALA A 96 3.66 1.32 -2.60
C ALA A 96 4.89 1.65 -1.79
N SER A 97 6.07 1.31 -2.32
CA SER A 97 7.32 1.70 -1.68
C SER A 97 8.42 2.03 -2.68
N ARG A 98 9.47 2.69 -2.19
CA ARG A 98 10.73 2.89 -2.91
C ARG A 98 11.90 3.00 -1.93
N PRO A 99 13.14 2.79 -2.39
CA PRO A 99 14.32 3.05 -1.56
C PRO A 99 14.40 4.52 -1.12
N HIS A 100 14.77 4.73 0.14
CA HIS A 100 14.89 6.06 0.73
C HIS A 100 15.87 6.95 -0.02
N GLY A 101 15.53 8.24 -0.15
CA GLY A 101 16.35 9.21 -0.86
C GLY A 101 16.36 9.05 -2.38
N SER A 102 15.69 8.04 -2.93
CA SER A 102 15.67 7.79 -4.36
C SER A 102 14.56 8.58 -5.07
N LYS A 103 14.75 9.91 -5.16
CA LYS A 103 13.82 10.81 -5.84
C LYS A 103 13.56 10.46 -7.32
N LYS A 104 14.48 9.71 -7.94
CA LYS A 104 14.41 9.26 -9.33
C LYS A 104 13.84 7.85 -9.50
N SER A 105 13.71 7.07 -8.42
CA SER A 105 13.15 5.72 -8.53
C SER A 105 11.64 5.79 -8.58
N SER A 106 11.08 4.99 -9.49
CA SER A 106 9.64 4.73 -9.53
C SER A 106 9.20 4.02 -8.25
N TRP A 107 7.96 4.27 -7.84
CA TRP A 107 7.32 3.52 -6.78
C TRP A 107 7.02 2.10 -7.26
N SER A 108 7.41 1.11 -6.48
CA SER A 108 6.99 -0.27 -6.66
C SER A 108 5.64 -0.47 -5.97
N SER A 109 4.68 -1.04 -6.71
CA SER A 109 3.40 -1.45 -6.14
C SER A 109 3.49 -2.83 -5.51
N TRP A 110 2.77 -3.04 -4.43
CA TRP A 110 2.69 -4.33 -3.71
C TRP A 110 1.26 -4.87 -3.69
N GLY A 111 0.46 -4.48 -4.68
CA GLY A 111 -0.91 -4.93 -4.85
C GLY A 111 -1.92 -4.19 -3.98
N TYR A 112 -3.15 -4.66 -4.10
CA TYR A 112 -4.34 -4.22 -3.39
C TYR A 112 -4.68 -5.22 -2.29
N PHE A 113 -5.27 -4.77 -1.18
CA PHE A 113 -5.65 -5.64 -0.08
C PHE A 113 -6.78 -5.06 0.78
N SER A 114 -7.54 -5.96 1.40
CA SER A 114 -8.77 -5.59 2.12
C SER A 114 -8.51 -5.25 3.58
N GLU A 115 -7.61 -5.97 4.25
CA GLU A 115 -7.33 -5.79 5.67
C GLU A 115 -5.91 -5.28 5.92
N LEU A 116 -5.77 -4.29 6.81
CA LEU A 116 -4.47 -3.81 7.26
C LEU A 116 -3.74 -4.91 8.07
N PRO A 117 -2.47 -5.22 7.75
CA PRO A 117 -1.69 -6.19 8.51
C PRO A 117 -1.62 -5.88 10.02
N ARG A 118 -1.76 -6.92 10.85
CA ARG A 118 -1.77 -6.80 12.32
C ARG A 118 -0.50 -6.21 12.93
N ALA A 119 0.63 -6.34 12.24
CA ALA A 119 1.90 -5.77 12.69
C ALA A 119 1.95 -4.25 12.51
N TRP A 120 1.04 -3.66 11.74
CA TRP A 120 1.03 -2.23 11.46
C TRP A 120 0.35 -1.47 12.58
N THR A 121 0.97 -0.35 12.97
CA THR A 121 0.39 0.59 13.91
C THR A 121 -0.20 1.75 13.12
N MET A 122 -1.53 1.81 13.11
CA MET A 122 -2.24 2.93 12.52
C MET A 122 -2.36 4.07 13.54
N PRO A 123 -2.28 5.33 13.10
CA PRO A 123 -2.53 6.45 13.99
C PRO A 123 -4.00 6.38 14.43
N GLU A 124 -4.25 6.48 15.73
CA GLU A 124 -5.59 6.57 16.29
C GLU A 124 -6.39 7.57 15.45
N ALA A 125 -7.51 7.13 14.86
CA ALA A 125 -8.43 8.04 14.22
C ALA A 125 -8.92 8.98 15.32
N SER A 126 -8.30 10.16 15.41
CA SER A 126 -8.75 11.20 16.32
C SER A 126 -10.21 11.46 15.93
N LYS A 127 -11.13 10.92 16.72
CA LYS A 127 -12.55 11.24 16.63
C LYS A 127 -12.61 12.75 16.86
N SER A 128 -12.72 13.48 15.75
CA SER A 128 -13.14 14.89 15.74
C SER A 128 -14.65 14.91 15.82
#